data_AF-A0A646KJI5-F1
#
_entry.id   AF-A0A646KJI5-F1
#
_cell.length_a   1.000
_cell.length_b   1.000
_cell.length_c   1.000
_cell.angle_alpha   90.00
_cell.angle_beta   90.00
_cell.angle_gamma   90.00
#
_symmetry.space_group_name_H-M   'P 1'
#
loop_
_entity.id
_entity.type
_entity.pdbx_description
1 polymer ?
#
loop_
_entity_poly.entity_id
_entity_poly.type
_entity_poly.pdbx_seq_one_letter_code
_entity_poly.pdbx_strand_id
1 'polypeptide(L)'
;MRAGTAPTPRLEYRYHRHRGHWNGYLADFRARLHTGDALVRITPEGARRLGVTHMGDGWAEARVPIEPIDHAHGEFLRLGADVEVMAPAELGDRIAETARTLATRYEG
;
A
#
# COMPACT_ATOMS: atom_id res chain seq x y z
N MET A 1 64.76 -23.48 -4.09
CA MET A 1 63.66 -23.88 -5.00
C MET A 1 62.34 -23.41 -4.40
N ARG A 2 61.49 -22.74 -5.20
CA ARG A 2 60.17 -22.21 -4.80
C ARG A 2 59.07 -23.26 -5.02
N ALA A 3 58.13 -23.32 -4.08
CA ALA A 3 56.69 -23.57 -4.22
C ALA A 3 56.11 -23.18 -2.85
N GLY A 4 55.04 -22.41 -2.65
CA GLY A 4 53.76 -22.26 -3.33
C GLY A 4 52.71 -22.13 -2.21
N THR A 5 51.52 -21.64 -2.54
CA THR A 5 50.30 -21.54 -1.68
C THR A 5 50.11 -20.22 -0.91
N ALA A 6 49.14 -19.44 -1.39
CA ALA A 6 48.57 -18.29 -0.69
C ALA A 6 47.56 -18.75 0.38
N PRO A 7 47.48 -18.09 1.56
CA PRO A 7 46.45 -18.36 2.53
C PRO A 7 45.18 -17.53 2.26
N THR A 8 44.04 -18.22 2.27
CA THR A 8 42.68 -17.67 2.22
C THR A 8 42.34 -16.92 3.51
N PRO A 9 41.87 -15.66 3.50
CA PRO A 9 41.37 -15.01 4.71
C PRO A 9 39.92 -15.39 5.00
N ARG A 10 39.71 -15.81 6.25
CA ARG A 10 38.43 -16.15 6.90
C ARG A 10 37.55 -14.91 6.99
N LEU A 11 36.32 -14.96 6.46
CA LEU A 11 35.36 -13.85 6.49
C LEU A 11 34.73 -13.72 7.88
N GLU A 12 35.19 -12.74 8.66
CA GLU A 12 34.40 -12.18 9.75
C GLU A 12 33.49 -11.08 9.16
N TYR A 13 32.22 -11.41 8.91
CA TYR A 13 31.21 -10.43 8.51
C TYR A 13 30.85 -9.53 9.69
N ARG A 14 31.43 -8.33 9.72
CA ARG A 14 31.09 -7.25 10.65
C ARG A 14 29.87 -6.49 10.11
N TYR A 15 28.73 -6.63 10.78
CA TYR A 15 27.52 -5.84 10.50
C TYR A 15 27.77 -4.35 10.78
N HIS A 16 27.73 -3.52 9.73
CA HIS A 16 27.71 -2.07 9.84
C HIS A 16 26.27 -1.53 9.64
N ARG A 17 25.76 -0.97 10.74
CA ARG A 17 24.63 -0.05 10.93
C ARG A 17 24.36 0.88 9.73
N HIS A 18 23.18 0.80 9.08
CA HIS A 18 22.65 1.87 8.21
C HIS A 18 21.13 2.05 8.34
N ARG A 19 20.68 2.74 9.40
CA ARG A 19 19.26 3.14 9.60
C ARG A 19 18.78 4.27 8.65
N GLY A 20 19.66 4.88 7.86
CA GLY A 20 19.31 5.97 6.93
C GLY A 20 19.05 5.54 5.49
N HIS A 21 19.62 4.41 5.04
CA HIS A 21 19.50 3.95 3.66
C HIS A 21 18.11 3.35 3.36
N TRP A 22 17.45 2.85 4.41
CA TRP A 22 16.10 2.27 4.33
C TRP A 22 15.02 3.30 3.98
N ASN A 23 15.12 4.57 4.38
CA ASN A 23 14.07 5.57 4.10
C ASN A 23 14.05 6.06 2.65
N GLY A 24 15.22 6.31 2.05
CA GLY A 24 15.30 6.68 0.62
C GLY A 24 14.92 5.51 -0.29
N TYR A 25 15.35 4.30 0.07
CA TYR A 25 15.01 3.08 -0.66
C TYR A 25 13.52 2.75 -0.58
N LEU A 26 12.85 2.97 0.57
CA LEU A 26 11.40 2.79 0.70
C LEU A 26 10.60 3.86 -0.04
N ALA A 27 11.06 5.12 -0.08
CA ALA A 27 10.41 6.18 -0.84
C ALA A 27 10.48 5.93 -2.36
N ASP A 28 11.64 5.53 -2.88
CA ASP A 28 11.82 5.18 -4.29
C ASP A 28 11.10 3.88 -4.67
N PHE A 29 11.05 2.90 -3.76
CA PHE A 29 10.26 1.68 -3.95
C PHE A 29 8.76 1.98 -3.96
N ARG A 30 8.27 2.82 -3.05
CA ARG A 30 6.86 3.27 -3.00
C ARG A 30 6.49 4.13 -4.19
N ALA A 31 7.42 4.96 -4.69
CA ALA A 31 7.25 5.71 -5.93
C ALA A 31 7.10 4.82 -7.16
N ARG A 32 7.73 3.63 -7.16
CA ARG A 32 7.61 2.62 -8.23
C ARG A 32 6.39 1.72 -8.06
N LEU A 33 5.77 1.67 -6.88
CA LEU A 33 4.51 0.98 -6.62
C LEU A 33 3.29 1.85 -6.99
N HIS A 34 3.42 3.18 -7.05
CA HIS A 34 2.35 4.06 -7.54
C HIS A 34 1.98 3.70 -8.99
N THR A 35 0.84 3.04 -9.15
CA THR A 35 0.35 2.58 -10.45
C THR A 35 -0.74 3.52 -10.99
N GLY A 36 -1.28 4.40 -10.15
CA GLY A 36 -2.21 5.45 -10.54
C GLY A 36 -2.79 6.20 -9.34
N ASP A 37 -3.85 6.95 -9.60
CA ASP A 37 -4.67 7.62 -8.58
C ASP A 37 -6.08 7.02 -8.56
N ALA A 38 -6.64 6.87 -7.36
CA ALA A 38 -8.06 6.61 -7.18
C ALA A 38 -8.82 7.89 -6.82
N LEU A 39 -9.99 8.10 -7.42
CA LEU A 39 -10.96 9.08 -6.97
C LEU A 39 -11.94 8.36 -6.03
N VAL A 40 -12.08 8.88 -4.82
CA VAL A 40 -12.94 8.28 -3.79
C VAL A 40 -13.82 9.34 -3.14
N ARG A 41 -14.99 8.94 -2.66
CA ARG A 41 -15.64 9.64 -1.55
C ARG A 41 -15.23 8.95 -0.25
N ILE A 42 -14.97 9.73 0.78
CA ILE A 42 -14.48 9.20 2.05
C ILE A 42 -15.06 9.98 3.23
N THR A 43 -15.38 9.27 4.31
CA THR A 43 -15.81 9.87 5.58
C THR A 43 -14.58 10.41 6.34
N PRO A 44 -14.77 11.23 7.40
CA PRO A 44 -13.66 11.66 8.24
C PRO A 44 -12.92 10.48 8.89
N GLU A 45 -13.64 9.42 9.27
CA GLU A 45 -13.04 8.21 9.86
C GLU A 45 -12.27 7.40 8.82
N GLY A 46 -12.83 7.22 7.62
CA GLY A 46 -12.10 6.61 6.51
C GLY A 46 -10.81 7.36 6.20
N ALA A 47 -10.87 8.68 6.18
CA ALA A 47 -9.71 9.54 5.94
C ALA A 47 -8.64 9.39 7.03
N ARG A 48 -9.05 9.35 8.30
CA ARG A 48 -8.14 9.06 9.42
C ARG A 48 -7.47 7.70 9.29
N ARG A 49 -8.21 6.65 8.94
CA ARG A 49 -7.69 5.27 8.78
C ARG A 49 -6.76 5.12 7.57
N LEU A 50 -6.99 5.90 6.52
CA LEU A 50 -6.16 5.93 5.32
C LEU A 50 -4.95 6.88 5.47
N GLY A 51 -4.95 7.77 6.47
CA GLY A 51 -3.90 8.75 6.70
C GLY A 51 -3.94 9.94 5.75
N VAL A 52 -5.13 10.27 5.21
CA VAL A 52 -5.32 11.41 4.31
C VAL A 52 -5.96 12.59 5.05
N THR A 53 -5.58 13.81 4.67
CA THR A 53 -6.15 15.03 5.28
C THR A 53 -7.60 15.21 4.82
N HIS A 54 -8.50 15.50 5.77
CA HIS A 54 -9.92 15.75 5.53
C HIS A 54 -10.36 16.93 6.41
N MET A 55 -11.11 17.87 5.83
CA MET A 55 -11.43 19.16 6.47
C MET A 55 -12.95 19.37 6.71
N GLY A 56 -13.72 18.30 6.81
CA GLY A 56 -15.15 18.34 7.08
C GLY A 56 -15.62 17.25 8.04
N ASP A 57 -16.92 17.25 8.32
CA ASP A 57 -17.55 16.30 9.24
C ASP A 57 -18.31 15.17 8.52
N GLY A 58 -18.29 15.16 7.18
CA GLY A 58 -19.07 14.26 6.35
C GLY A 58 -18.28 13.68 5.18
N TRP A 59 -18.99 13.13 4.19
CA TRP A 59 -18.35 12.62 2.99
C TRP A 59 -17.71 13.75 2.18
N ALA A 60 -16.46 13.55 1.75
CA ALA A 60 -15.80 14.42 0.79
C ALA A 60 -15.10 13.61 -0.30
N GLU A 61 -14.93 14.21 -1.47
CA GLU A 61 -14.12 13.64 -2.53
C GLU A 61 -12.63 13.85 -2.26
N ALA A 62 -11.84 12.82 -2.54
CA ALA A 62 -10.39 12.86 -2.44
C ALA A 62 -9.76 12.07 -3.59
N ARG A 63 -8.59 12.53 -4.04
CA ARG A 63 -7.71 11.76 -4.93
C ARG A 63 -6.58 11.17 -4.10
N VAL A 64 -6.44 9.86 -4.14
CA VAL A 64 -5.44 9.13 -3.35
C VAL A 64 -4.56 8.29 -4.26
N PRO A 65 -3.23 8.30 -4.07
CA PRO A 65 -2.34 7.46 -4.87
C PRO A 65 -2.61 6.00 -4.51
N ILE A 66 -2.62 5.13 -5.52
CA ILE A 66 -2.84 3.70 -5.36
C ILE A 66 -1.67 2.88 -5.89
N GLU A 67 -1.43 1.78 -5.20
CA GLU A 67 -0.63 0.67 -5.69
C GLU A 67 -1.43 -0.13 -6.75
N PRO A 68 -0.89 -1.20 -7.36
CA PRO A 68 -1.68 -2.01 -8.29
C PRO A 68 -3.04 -2.41 -7.72
N ILE A 69 -4.04 -2.53 -8.61
CA ILE A 69 -5.46 -2.71 -8.26
C ILE A 69 -5.68 -3.81 -7.22
N ASP A 70 -4.97 -4.93 -7.29
CA ASP A 70 -5.06 -6.04 -6.33
C ASP A 70 -4.73 -5.62 -4.89
N HIS A 71 -3.70 -4.78 -4.72
CA HIS A 71 -3.30 -4.28 -3.41
C HIS A 71 -4.27 -3.20 -2.93
N ALA A 72 -4.61 -2.25 -3.79
CA ALA A 72 -5.56 -1.19 -3.49
C ALA A 72 -6.92 -1.78 -3.05
N HIS A 73 -7.37 -2.85 -3.70
CA HIS A 73 -8.61 -3.54 -3.35
C HIS A 73 -8.66 -3.97 -1.88
N GLY A 74 -7.59 -4.60 -1.37
CA GLY A 74 -7.52 -5.00 0.05
C GLY A 74 -7.48 -3.82 1.01
N GLU A 75 -6.71 -2.77 0.66
CA GLU A 75 -6.62 -1.56 1.48
C GLU A 75 -7.97 -0.82 1.59
N PHE A 76 -8.71 -0.69 0.49
CA PHE A 76 -10.02 -0.04 0.52
C PHE A 76 -11.08 -0.89 1.23
N LEU A 77 -11.07 -2.23 1.08
CA LEU A 77 -11.99 -3.11 1.82
C LEU A 77 -11.82 -2.99 3.34
N ARG A 78 -10.59 -2.77 3.82
CA ARG A 78 -10.30 -2.58 5.25
C ARG A 78 -10.97 -1.33 5.83
N LEU A 79 -11.31 -0.34 5.00
CA LEU A 79 -12.04 0.85 5.42
C LEU A 79 -13.54 0.58 5.62
N GLY A 80 -14.08 -0.50 5.04
CA GLY A 80 -15.49 -0.83 5.13
C GLY A 80 -16.39 0.23 4.49
N ALA A 81 -17.48 0.59 5.18
CA ALA A 81 -18.47 1.55 4.69
C ALA A 81 -18.03 3.03 4.78
N ASP A 82 -16.78 3.30 5.17
CA ASP A 82 -16.22 4.65 5.28
C ASP A 82 -15.60 5.17 3.97
N VAL A 83 -15.65 4.39 2.88
CA VAL A 83 -15.10 4.76 1.57
C VAL A 83 -15.98 4.27 0.41
N GLU A 84 -16.03 5.05 -0.65
CA GLU A 84 -16.66 4.72 -1.94
C GLU A 84 -15.68 5.03 -3.06
N VAL A 85 -15.33 4.04 -3.89
CA VAL A 85 -14.39 4.23 -5.01
C VAL A 85 -15.14 4.61 -6.27
N MET A 86 -14.82 5.78 -6.81
CA MET A 86 -15.43 6.34 -8.03
C MET A 86 -14.57 6.07 -9.28
N ALA A 87 -13.24 6.02 -9.13
CA ALA A 87 -12.30 5.66 -10.18
C ALA A 87 -11.00 5.08 -9.59
N PRO A 88 -10.25 4.24 -10.32
CA PRO A 88 -10.61 3.66 -11.63
C PRO A 88 -11.78 2.69 -11.50
N ALA A 89 -12.57 2.54 -12.58
CA ALA A 89 -13.77 1.70 -12.59
C ALA A 89 -13.46 0.24 -12.19
N GLU A 90 -12.35 -0.32 -12.67
CA GLU A 90 -11.93 -1.68 -12.33
C GLU A 90 -11.80 -1.90 -10.81
N LEU A 91 -11.27 -0.91 -10.08
CA LEU A 91 -11.15 -1.00 -8.62
C LEU A 91 -12.53 -0.94 -7.95
N GLY A 92 -13.38 -0.01 -8.39
CA GLY A 92 -14.77 0.10 -7.91
C GLY A 92 -15.57 -1.19 -8.14
N ASP A 93 -15.43 -1.79 -9.33
CA ASP A 93 -16.12 -3.02 -9.70
C ASP A 93 -15.71 -4.20 -8.80
N ARG A 94 -14.41 -4.32 -8.49
CA ARG A 94 -13.89 -5.35 -7.58
C ARG A 94 -14.38 -5.17 -6.14
N ILE A 95 -14.38 -3.94 -5.64
CA ILE A 95 -14.93 -3.62 -4.31
C ILE A 95 -16.41 -4.00 -4.25
N ALA A 96 -17.20 -3.60 -5.26
CA ALA A 96 -18.63 -3.87 -5.32
C ALA A 96 -18.92 -5.38 -5.37
N GLU A 97 -18.11 -6.15 -6.12
CA GLU A 97 -18.26 -7.60 -6.20
C GLU A 97 -17.98 -8.28 -4.85
N THR A 98 -16.91 -7.86 -4.17
CA THR A 98 -16.61 -8.39 -2.83
C THR A 98 -17.70 -8.02 -1.84
N ALA A 99 -18.20 -6.78 -1.86
CA ALA A 99 -19.28 -6.34 -0.98
C ALA A 99 -20.56 -7.16 -1.19
N ARG A 100 -20.95 -7.41 -2.45
CA ARG A 100 -22.09 -8.29 -2.78
C ARG A 100 -21.88 -9.72 -2.26
N THR A 101 -20.70 -10.28 -2.48
CA THR A 101 -20.37 -11.63 -1.99
C THR A 101 -20.48 -11.73 -0.47
N LEU A 102 -20.01 -10.71 0.26
CA LEU A 102 -20.10 -10.66 1.71
C LEU A 102 -21.55 -10.52 2.17
N ALA A 103 -22.34 -9.62 1.55
CA ALA A 103 -23.75 -9.47 1.85
C ALA A 103 -24.49 -10.80 1.71
N THR A 104 -24.35 -11.50 0.59
CA THR A 104 -24.95 -12.83 0.38
C THR A 104 -24.56 -13.86 1.44
N ARG A 105 -23.34 -13.80 1.98
CA ARG A 105 -22.87 -14.74 3.01
C ARG A 105 -23.42 -14.46 4.40
N TYR A 106 -23.73 -13.20 4.72
CA TYR A 106 -24.18 -12.77 6.04
C TYR A 106 -25.69 -12.46 6.11
N GLU A 107 -26.37 -12.39 4.97
CA GLU A 107 -27.83 -12.26 4.87
C GLU A 107 -28.57 -13.61 5.03
N GLY A 108 -27.85 -14.73 5.07
CA GLY A 108 -28.36 -16.07 5.39
C GLY A 108 -28.18 -16.45 6.85
#